data_AF-A0A1G7RW98-F1
#
_entry.id   AF-A0A1G7RW98-F1
#
_cell.length_a   1.000
_cell.length_b   1.000
_cell.length_c   1.000
_cell.angle_alpha   90.00
_cell.angle_beta   90.00
_cell.angle_gamma   90.00
#
_symmetry.space_group_name_H-M   'P 1'
#
loop_
_entity.id
_entity.type
_entity.pdbx_description
1 polymer ?
#
loop_
_entity_poly.entity_id
_entity_poly.type
_entity_poly.pdbx_seq_one_letter_code
_entity_poly.pdbx_strand_id
1 'polypeptide(L)'
;MPHVNGYADLARFVEQATSAQALAWRGMERVADLHLQAMEGHARAASGLMADAMLATDANAMRAIMARGGDLQREGVERAASAAGGIFDVAVETATSLGALVGQPARA
;
A
#
# COMPACT_ATOMS: atom_id res chain seq x y z
N MET A 1 -5.47 27.15 41.94
CA MET A 1 -5.13 25.73 42.20
C MET A 1 -4.82 25.06 40.86
N PRO A 2 -3.58 25.07 40.32
CA PRO A 2 -3.28 24.55 38.98
C PRO A 2 -2.42 23.27 39.01
N HIS A 3 -2.63 22.36 39.98
CA HIS A 3 -1.83 21.13 40.10
C HIS A 3 -2.61 19.84 39.88
N VAL A 4 -3.88 19.93 39.48
CA VAL A 4 -4.71 18.77 39.14
C VAL A 4 -4.66 18.56 37.62
N ASN A 5 -3.59 17.92 37.09
CA ASN A 5 -3.66 17.01 35.93
C ASN A 5 -2.33 16.63 35.25
N GLY A 6 -1.15 16.93 35.79
CA GLY A 6 0.12 16.55 35.12
C GLY A 6 0.24 15.05 34.78
N TYR A 7 -0.28 14.17 35.64
CA TYR A 7 -0.32 12.73 35.39
C TYR A 7 -1.36 12.32 34.34
N ALA A 8 -2.54 12.96 34.33
CA ALA A 8 -3.57 12.67 33.35
C ALA A 8 -3.18 13.19 31.95
N ASP A 9 -2.50 14.33 31.89
CA ASP A 9 -1.93 14.86 30.65
C ASP A 9 -0.79 13.99 30.12
N LEU A 10 0.08 13.49 31.00
CA LEU A 10 1.12 12.52 30.62
C LEU A 10 0.50 11.20 30.12
N ALA A 11 -0.50 10.66 30.83
CA ALA A 11 -1.18 9.43 30.44
C ALA A 11 -1.85 9.58 29.06
N ARG A 12 -2.54 10.70 28.82
CA ARG A 12 -3.15 11.03 27.52
C ARG A 12 -2.12 11.19 26.42
N PHE A 13 -1.00 11.85 26.69
CA PHE A 13 0.09 11.97 25.72
C PHE A 13 0.66 10.60 25.35
N VAL A 14 0.90 9.73 26.33
CA VAL A 14 1.39 8.36 26.08
C VAL A 14 0.38 7.54 25.28
N GLU A 15 -0.92 7.66 25.57
CA GLU A 15 -1.99 6.99 24.82
C GLU A 15 -2.07 7.48 23.36
N GLN A 16 -1.97 8.81 23.15
CA GLN A 16 -1.92 9.41 21.82
C GLN A 16 -0.66 9.02 21.04
N ALA A 17 0.50 8.97 21.70
CA ALA A 17 1.75 8.52 21.08
C ALA A 17 1.71 7.04 20.69
N THR A 18 1.15 6.19 21.57
CA THR A 18 1.02 4.75 21.33
C THR A 18 0.04 4.47 20.18
N SER A 19 -1.09 5.19 20.13
CA SER A 19 -2.07 5.06 19.05
C SER A 19 -1.52 5.58 17.71
N ALA A 20 -0.80 6.70 17.72
CA ALA A 20 -0.10 7.21 16.54
C ALA A 20 0.95 6.21 16.01
N GLN A 21 1.73 5.60 16.91
CA GLN A 21 2.71 4.58 16.56
C GLN A 21 2.03 3.33 15.96
N ALA A 22 0.97 2.83 16.58
CA ALA A 22 0.23 1.67 16.06
C ALA A 22 -0.39 1.94 14.68
N LEU A 23 -0.89 3.16 14.46
CA LEU A 23 -1.44 3.58 13.18
C LEU A 23 -0.35 3.66 12.11
N ALA A 24 0.83 4.21 12.42
CA ALA A 24 1.97 4.23 11.50
C ALA A 24 2.41 2.82 11.12
N TRP A 25 2.45 1.87 12.07
CA TRP A 25 2.74 0.46 11.77
C TRP A 25 1.73 -0.16 10.81
N ARG A 26 0.43 0.06 11.03
CA ARG A 26 -0.61 -0.42 10.12
C ARG A 26 -0.51 0.20 8.72
N GLY A 27 -0.14 1.47 8.64
CA GLY A 27 0.12 2.13 7.36
C GLY A 27 1.27 1.46 6.60
N MET A 28 2.38 1.17 7.29
CA MET A 28 3.52 0.46 6.70
C MET A 28 3.16 -0.97 6.28
N GLU A 29 2.37 -1.69 7.07
CA GLU A 29 1.87 -3.03 6.73
C GLU A 29 1.04 -3.01 5.44
N ARG A 30 0.09 -2.08 5.32
CA ARG A 30 -0.71 -1.92 4.10
C ARG A 30 0.14 -1.57 2.87
N VAL A 31 1.14 -0.71 3.02
CA VAL A 31 2.07 -0.38 1.93
C VAL A 31 2.89 -1.60 1.53
N ALA A 32 3.35 -2.40 2.49
CA ALA A 32 4.06 -3.64 2.21
C ALA A 32 3.17 -4.66 1.49
N ASP A 33 1.92 -4.81 1.90
CA ASP A 33 0.93 -5.68 1.22
C ASP A 33 0.70 -5.25 -0.22
N LEU A 34 0.56 -3.94 -0.48
CA LEU A 34 0.43 -3.42 -1.84
C LEU A 34 1.68 -3.74 -2.69
N HIS A 35 2.87 -3.67 -2.09
CA HIS A 35 4.11 -4.02 -2.77
C HIS A 35 4.18 -5.51 -3.11
N LEU A 36 3.79 -6.38 -2.16
CA LEU A 36 3.72 -7.83 -2.36
C LEU A 36 2.71 -8.19 -3.46
N GLN A 37 1.52 -7.59 -3.44
CA GLN A 37 0.51 -7.82 -4.48
C GLN A 37 1.02 -7.40 -5.87
N ALA A 38 1.72 -6.26 -5.97
CA ALA A 38 2.33 -5.82 -7.23
C ALA A 38 3.40 -6.81 -7.72
N MET A 39 4.24 -7.33 -6.82
CA MET A 39 5.25 -8.34 -7.14
C MET A 39 4.62 -9.67 -7.57
N GLU A 40 3.57 -10.14 -6.89
CA GLU A 40 2.84 -11.34 -7.29
C GLU A 40 2.22 -11.18 -8.68
N GLY A 41 1.63 -10.01 -8.97
CA GLY A 41 1.09 -9.71 -10.29
C GLY A 41 2.16 -9.75 -11.38
N HIS A 42 3.33 -9.17 -11.12
CA HIS A 42 4.45 -9.20 -12.05
C HIS A 42 5.00 -10.62 -12.25
N ALA A 43 5.15 -11.40 -11.18
CA ALA A 43 5.62 -12.78 -11.23
C ALA A 43 4.65 -13.68 -12.01
N ARG A 44 3.33 -13.58 -11.76
CA ARG A 44 2.32 -14.32 -12.52
C ARG A 44 2.37 -13.98 -14.00
N ALA A 45 2.41 -12.69 -14.35
CA ALA A 45 2.51 -12.23 -15.73
C ALA A 45 3.77 -12.76 -16.44
N ALA A 46 4.93 -12.66 -15.78
CA ALA A 46 6.20 -13.17 -16.32
C ALA A 46 6.17 -14.69 -16.50
N SER A 47 5.68 -15.44 -15.51
CA SER A 47 5.55 -16.90 -15.62
C SER A 47 4.60 -17.34 -16.73
N GLY A 48 3.49 -16.62 -16.91
CA GLY A 48 2.52 -16.88 -17.98
C GLY A 48 3.14 -16.65 -19.36
N LEU A 49 3.85 -15.53 -19.55
CA LEU A 49 4.55 -15.24 -20.79
C LEU A 49 5.63 -16.29 -21.10
N MET A 50 6.37 -16.73 -20.07
CA MET A 50 7.40 -17.75 -20.23
C MET A 50 6.82 -19.13 -20.57
N ALA A 51 5.68 -19.49 -19.97
CA ALA A 51 4.95 -20.70 -20.32
C ALA A 51 4.42 -20.64 -21.76
N ASP A 52 3.84 -19.51 -22.18
CA ASP A 52 3.39 -19.30 -23.56
C ASP A 52 4.55 -19.41 -24.56
N ALA A 53 5.72 -18.87 -24.21
CA ALA A 53 6.94 -18.98 -25.01
C ALA A 53 7.47 -20.41 -25.15
N MET A 54 7.40 -21.22 -24.10
CA MET A 54 7.79 -22.63 -24.17
C MET A 54 6.85 -23.46 -25.06
N LEU A 55 5.59 -23.06 -25.20
CA LEU A 55 4.58 -23.75 -25.99
C LEU A 55 4.50 -23.26 -27.44
N ALA A 56 5.21 -22.20 -27.81
CA ALA A 56 5.16 -21.64 -29.15
C ALA A 56 5.91 -22.50 -30.17
N THR A 57 5.16 -23.11 -31.08
CA THR A 57 5.69 -23.99 -32.13
C THR A 57 5.79 -23.35 -33.51
N ASP A 58 5.22 -22.16 -33.71
CA ASP A 58 5.16 -21.51 -35.02
C ASP A 58 5.21 -19.97 -34.97
N ALA A 59 5.30 -19.37 -36.16
CA ALA A 59 5.42 -17.92 -36.32
C ALA A 59 4.17 -17.14 -35.84
N ASN A 60 2.99 -17.74 -35.84
CA ASN A 60 1.78 -17.10 -35.29
C ASN A 60 1.82 -17.12 -33.76
N ALA A 61 2.24 -18.23 -33.14
CA ALA A 61 2.45 -18.31 -31.70
C ALA A 61 3.48 -17.27 -31.21
N MET A 62 4.58 -17.10 -31.95
CA MET A 62 5.59 -16.09 -31.66
C MET A 62 5.02 -14.65 -31.73
N ARG A 63 4.14 -14.39 -32.71
CA ARG A 63 3.48 -13.09 -32.88
C ARG A 63 2.47 -12.82 -31.76
N ALA A 64 1.76 -13.84 -31.30
CA ALA A 64 0.84 -13.77 -30.17
C ALA A 64 1.58 -13.46 -28.85
N ILE A 65 2.76 -14.06 -28.62
CA ILE A 65 3.60 -13.74 -27.46
C ILE A 65 4.06 -12.28 -27.49
N MET A 66 4.47 -11.77 -28.65
CA MET A 66 4.88 -10.37 -28.78
C MET A 66 3.73 -9.39 -28.53
N ALA A 67 2.53 -9.70 -29.05
CA ALA A 67 1.33 -8.92 -28.75
C ALA A 67 1.02 -8.94 -27.24
N ARG A 68 1.06 -10.13 -26.64
CA ARG A 68 0.85 -10.30 -25.19
C ARG A 68 1.89 -9.58 -24.36
N GLY A 69 3.16 -9.55 -24.78
CA GLY A 69 4.21 -8.76 -24.14
C GLY A 69 3.92 -7.25 -24.16
N GLY A 70 3.42 -6.75 -25.29
CA GLY A 70 2.97 -5.35 -25.41
C GLY A 70 1.79 -5.02 -24.49
N ASP A 71 0.81 -5.90 -24.42
CA ASP A 71 -0.34 -5.75 -23.51
C ASP A 71 0.12 -5.79 -22.03
N LEU A 72 1.02 -6.71 -21.67
CA LEU A 72 1.58 -6.81 -20.33
C LEU A 72 2.39 -5.56 -19.92
N GLN A 73 3.07 -4.91 -20.86
CA GLN A 73 3.75 -3.64 -20.60
C GLN A 73 2.74 -2.54 -20.24
N ARG A 74 1.65 -2.44 -20.99
CA ARG A 74 0.59 -1.46 -20.74
C ARG A 74 -0.11 -1.71 -19.41
N GLU A 75 -0.50 -2.94 -19.16
CA GLU A 75 -1.07 -3.34 -17.85
C GLU A 75 -0.07 -3.12 -16.71
N GLY A 76 1.23 -3.30 -16.95
CA GLY A 76 2.29 -3.02 -15.98
C GLY A 76 2.32 -1.55 -15.55
N VAL A 77 2.13 -0.62 -16.49
CA VAL A 77 2.02 0.82 -16.21
C VAL A 77 0.76 1.13 -15.42
N GLU A 78 -0.38 0.55 -15.80
CA GLU A 78 -1.66 0.74 -15.10
C GLU A 78 -1.59 0.18 -13.66
N ARG A 79 -0.99 -1.00 -13.47
CA ARG A 79 -0.76 -1.60 -12.14
C ARG A 79 0.21 -0.79 -11.29
N ALA A 80 1.28 -0.25 -11.87
CA ALA A 80 2.22 0.62 -11.15
C ALA A 80 1.54 1.93 -10.70
N ALA A 81 0.74 2.54 -11.57
CA ALA A 81 -0.04 3.73 -11.25
C ALA A 81 -1.07 3.46 -10.15
N SER A 82 -1.77 2.32 -10.22
CA SER A 82 -2.72 1.89 -9.19
C SER A 82 -2.06 1.63 -7.84
N ALA A 83 -0.91 0.94 -7.82
CA ALA A 83 -0.15 0.70 -6.60
C ALA A 83 0.34 2.02 -5.97
N ALA A 84 0.83 2.97 -6.78
CA ALA A 84 1.21 4.29 -6.31
C ALA A 84 0.02 5.07 -5.73
N GLY A 85 -1.16 4.97 -6.35
CA GLY A 85 -2.41 5.53 -5.83
C GLY A 85 -2.78 4.94 -4.47
N GLY A 86 -2.76 3.61 -4.33
CA GLY A 86 -3.06 2.95 -3.04
C GLY A 86 -2.09 3.34 -1.93
N ILE A 87 -0.80 3.49 -2.23
CA ILE A 87 0.20 3.97 -1.26
C ILE A 87 -0.12 5.40 -0.82
N PHE A 88 -0.50 6.27 -1.76
CA PHE A 88 -0.87 7.65 -1.45
C PHE A 88 -2.14 7.72 -0.60
N ASP A 89 -3.15 6.91 -0.92
CA ASP A 89 -4.39 6.83 -0.14
C ASP A 89 -4.13 6.38 1.31
N VAL A 90 -3.29 5.36 1.50
CA VAL A 90 -2.87 4.90 2.84
C VAL A 90 -2.14 6.02 3.61
N ALA A 91 -1.30 6.80 2.92
CA ALA A 91 -0.60 7.93 3.53
C ALA A 91 -1.55 9.05 3.94
N VAL A 92 -2.53 9.39 3.09
CA VAL A 92 -3.58 10.38 3.38
C VAL A 92 -4.44 9.92 4.55
N GLU A 93 -4.92 8.67 4.54
CA GLU A 93 -5.73 8.10 5.64
C GLU A 93 -4.96 8.12 6.96
N THR A 94 -3.67 7.79 6.93
CA THR A 94 -2.78 7.84 8.09
C THR A 94 -2.64 9.27 8.61
N ALA A 95 -2.38 10.24 7.73
CA ALA A 95 -2.28 11.65 8.11
C ALA A 95 -3.59 12.21 8.68
N THR A 96 -4.74 11.88 8.07
CA THR A 96 -6.07 12.26 8.55
C THR A 96 -6.34 11.66 9.93
N SER A 97 -6.03 10.38 10.12
CA SER A 97 -6.25 9.68 11.39
C SER A 97 -5.34 10.21 12.52
N LEU A 98 -4.08 10.53 12.21
CA LEU A 98 -3.18 11.25 13.13
C LEU A 98 -3.72 12.64 13.48
N GLY A 99 -4.24 13.38 12.51
CA GLY A 99 -4.89 14.68 12.75
C GLY A 99 -6.11 14.57 13.68
N ALA A 100 -6.90 13.51 13.53
CA ALA A 100 -8.05 13.24 14.40
C ALA A 100 -7.65 12.91 15.85
N LEU A 101 -6.51 12.23 16.06
CA LEU A 101 -5.97 11.96 17.40
C LEU A 101 -5.57 13.25 18.15
N VAL A 102 -5.10 14.26 17.41
CA VAL A 102 -4.75 15.59 17.96
C VAL A 102 -6.00 16.45 18.20
N GLY A 103 -7.06 16.26 17.40
CA GLY A 103 -8.28 17.06 17.41
C GLY A 103 -9.36 16.67 18.44
N GLN A 104 -9.21 15.56 19.18
CA GLN A 104 -10.19 15.19 20.21
C GLN A 104 -10.02 16.06 21.48
N PRO A 105 -10.96 16.96 21.82
CA PRO A 105 -10.92 17.67 23.10
C PRO A 105 -11.21 16.70 24.25
N ALA A 106 -10.57 16.94 25.39
CA ALA A 106 -10.84 16.23 26.63
C ALA A 106 -12.35 16.25 26.91
N ARG A 107 -13.00 15.07 26.91
CA ARG A 107 -14.37 14.95 27.39
C ARG A 107 -14.38 15.41 28.84
N ALA A 108 -15.13 16.50 29.09
CA ALA A 108 -15.42 17.03 30.42
C ALA A 108 -16.27 16.04 31.24
#